data_AF-A0A7J8NK38-F1
#
_entry.id   AF-A0A7J8NK38-F1
#
_cell.length_a   1.000
_cell.length_b   1.000
_cell.length_c   1.000
_cell.angle_alpha   90.00
_cell.angle_beta   90.00
_cell.angle_gamma   90.00
#
_symmetry.space_group_name_H-M   'P 1'
#
loop_
_entity.id
_entity.type
_entity.pdbx_description
1 polymer ?
#
loop_
_entity_poly.entity_id
_entity_poly.type
_entity_poly.pdbx_seq_one_letter_code
_entity_poly.pdbx_strand_id
1 'polypeptide(L)'
;MDTNNWRSTPPSGEPTMDTGDWRTQLQPDSRQRIINKIMDTLKRHLPFSGQDGLNELRKIAVRFEEKIFTAATSQSDYLKRISLKMLTMENKSQNTVPNTGNNSKPPDP
;
A
#
# COMPACT_ATOMS: atom_id res chain seq x y z
N MET A 1 -23.45 -30.30 48.56
CA MET A 1 -23.84 -31.05 47.35
C MET A 1 -23.73 -30.15 46.11
N ASP A 2 -22.59 -29.48 45.98
CA ASP A 2 -21.65 -29.67 44.88
C ASP A 2 -21.88 -30.94 44.03
N THR A 3 -21.85 -30.73 42.71
CA THR A 3 -21.14 -31.54 41.71
C THR A 3 -21.98 -31.96 40.49
N ASN A 4 -21.62 -31.35 39.36
CA ASN A 4 -21.71 -31.82 37.96
C ASN A 4 -23.11 -31.99 37.33
N ASN A 5 -23.37 -31.22 36.26
CA ASN A 5 -23.33 -31.87 34.95
C ASN A 5 -23.26 -30.95 33.72
N TRP A 6 -22.38 -31.38 32.81
CA TRP A 6 -22.37 -31.13 31.37
C TRP A 6 -22.05 -29.71 30.87
N ARG A 7 -20.74 -29.52 30.70
CA ARG A 7 -20.15 -28.93 29.49
C ARG A 7 -20.95 -29.36 28.24
N SER A 8 -21.83 -28.51 27.75
CA SER A 8 -22.18 -28.49 26.32
C SER A 8 -21.31 -27.43 25.66
N THR A 9 -20.03 -27.75 25.51
CA THR A 9 -19.28 -27.21 24.38
C THR A 9 -19.87 -27.83 23.12
N PRO A 10 -20.46 -27.08 22.19
CA PRO A 10 -20.49 -27.57 20.83
C PRO A 10 -19.05 -27.54 20.31
N PRO A 11 -18.47 -28.67 19.86
CA PRO A 11 -17.43 -28.62 18.84
C PRO A 11 -18.16 -28.35 17.51
N SER A 12 -18.80 -27.20 17.40
CA SER A 12 -19.13 -26.65 16.10
C SER A 12 -17.88 -25.84 15.79
N GLY A 13 -16.79 -26.49 15.38
CA GLY A 13 -16.72 -26.78 13.97
C GLY A 13 -16.89 -25.42 13.30
N GLU A 14 -16.03 -24.46 13.67
CA GLU A 14 -15.85 -23.27 12.85
C GLU A 14 -15.73 -23.84 11.44
N PRO A 15 -16.57 -23.41 10.48
CA PRO A 15 -16.11 -23.56 9.14
C PRO A 15 -14.84 -22.71 9.16
N THR A 16 -13.69 -23.38 9.28
CA THR A 16 -12.56 -23.02 8.45
C THR A 16 -13.13 -23.14 7.05
N MET A 17 -13.95 -22.14 6.65
CA MET A 17 -14.08 -21.75 5.28
C MET A 17 -12.62 -21.52 4.94
N ASP A 18 -12.03 -22.56 4.35
CA ASP A 18 -10.84 -22.45 3.57
C ASP A 18 -11.13 -21.22 2.72
N THR A 19 -10.62 -20.08 3.20
CA THR A 19 -10.98 -18.77 2.70
C THR A 19 -10.21 -18.75 1.41
N GLY A 20 -10.79 -19.37 0.38
CA GLY A 20 -10.10 -19.85 -0.80
C GLY A 20 -9.18 -18.74 -1.27
N ASP A 21 -7.91 -19.09 -1.51
CA ASP A 21 -6.79 -18.16 -1.66
C ASP A 21 -7.29 -16.77 -2.08
N TRP A 22 -7.24 -15.78 -1.18
CA TRP A 22 -7.86 -14.46 -1.35
C TRP A 22 -7.46 -13.78 -2.67
N ARG A 23 -6.34 -14.22 -3.25
CA ARG A 23 -5.83 -13.89 -4.58
C ARG A 23 -6.77 -14.27 -5.72
N THR A 24 -7.45 -15.41 -5.60
CA THR A 24 -8.45 -15.92 -6.56
C THR A 24 -9.77 -15.15 -6.49
N GLN A 25 -10.07 -14.55 -5.33
CA GLN A 25 -11.26 -13.70 -5.14
C GLN A 25 -11.03 -12.26 -5.65
N LEU A 26 -9.78 -11.86 -5.83
CA LEU A 26 -9.43 -10.53 -6.31
C LEU A 26 -9.63 -10.46 -7.83
N GLN A 27 -10.56 -9.61 -8.28
CA GLN A 27 -10.74 -9.38 -9.72
C GLN A 27 -9.45 -8.82 -10.35
N PRO A 28 -9.01 -9.29 -11.53
CA PRO A 28 -7.83 -8.77 -12.23
C PRO A 28 -7.88 -7.24 -12.41
N ASP A 29 -9.05 -6.70 -12.72
CA ASP A 29 -9.29 -5.26 -12.85
C ASP A 29 -9.01 -4.49 -11.55
N SER A 30 -9.31 -5.09 -10.39
CA SER A 30 -9.01 -4.47 -9.10
C SER A 30 -7.51 -4.32 -8.89
N ARG A 31 -6.74 -5.34 -9.27
CA ARG A 31 -5.28 -5.32 -9.19
C ARG A 31 -4.68 -4.27 -10.12
N GLN A 32 -5.18 -4.17 -11.35
CA GLN A 32 -4.76 -3.14 -12.30
C GLN A 32 -5.08 -1.72 -11.81
N ARG A 33 -6.26 -1.50 -11.21
CA ARG A 33 -6.63 -0.21 -10.61
C ARG A 33 -5.68 0.21 -9.48
N ILE A 34 -5.23 -0.76 -8.68
CA ILE A 34 -4.24 -0.53 -7.62
C ILE A 34 -2.89 -0.12 -8.21
N ILE A 35 -2.40 -0.84 -9.23
CA ILE A 35 -1.15 -0.49 -9.93
C ILE A 35 -1.23 0.92 -10.51
N ASN A 36 -2.35 1.29 -11.13
CA ASN A 36 -2.55 2.63 -11.67
C ASN A 36 -2.48 3.70 -10.58
N LYS A 37 -3.12 3.49 -9.42
CA LYS A 37 -3.03 4.41 -8.27
C LYS A 37 -1.61 4.56 -7.77
N ILE A 38 -0.85 3.46 -7.66
CA ILE A 38 0.57 3.50 -7.27
C ILE A 38 1.38 4.29 -8.29
N MET A 39 1.15 4.05 -9.58
CA MET A 39 1.84 4.75 -10.66
C MET A 39 1.55 6.26 -10.62
N ASP A 40 0.30 6.66 -10.37
CA ASP A 40 -0.07 8.08 -10.26
C ASP A 40 0.61 8.74 -9.04
N THR A 41 0.70 8.04 -7.91
CA THR A 41 1.48 8.51 -6.75
C THR A 41 2.95 8.67 -7.11
N LEU A 42 3.56 7.70 -7.78
CA LEU A 42 4.96 7.79 -8.20
C LEU A 42 5.21 8.99 -9.13
N LYS A 43 4.34 9.23 -10.12
CA LYS A 43 4.46 10.38 -11.03
C LYS A 43 4.37 11.73 -10.33
N ARG A 44 3.61 11.83 -9.23
CA ARG A 44 3.48 13.05 -8.44
C ARG A 44 4.71 13.37 -7.60
N HIS A 45 5.50 12.35 -7.24
CA HIS A 45 6.57 12.50 -6.25
C HIS A 45 7.98 12.25 -6.79
N LEU A 46 8.11 11.59 -7.95
CA LEU A 46 9.40 11.27 -8.54
C LEU A 46 9.58 12.05 -9.84
N PRO A 47 10.71 12.76 -10.03
CA PRO A 47 11.08 13.27 -11.34
C PRO A 47 11.32 12.09 -12.29
N PHE A 48 10.82 12.19 -13.51
CA PHE A 48 11.02 11.18 -14.55
C PHE A 48 11.25 11.86 -15.91
N SER A 49 12.05 11.24 -16.77
CA SER A 49 12.42 11.80 -18.07
C SER A 49 11.76 11.03 -19.21
N GLY A 50 10.88 11.69 -19.94
CA GLY A 50 10.29 11.15 -21.17
C GLY A 50 9.59 9.78 -21.01
N GLN A 51 9.57 9.01 -22.09
CA GLN A 51 8.87 7.73 -22.15
C GLN A 51 9.60 6.63 -21.34
N ASP A 52 10.93 6.66 -21.31
CA ASP A 52 11.73 5.70 -20.55
C ASP A 52 11.49 5.84 -19.04
N GLY A 53 11.44 7.07 -18.53
CA GLY A 53 11.08 7.33 -17.14
C GLY A 53 9.69 6.80 -16.78
N LEU A 54 8.70 7.01 -17.66
CA LEU A 54 7.35 6.46 -17.48
C LEU A 54 7.33 4.92 -17.44
N ASN A 55 8.15 4.27 -18.26
CA ASN A 55 8.27 2.82 -18.27
C ASN A 55 8.91 2.31 -16.98
N GLU A 56 9.92 3.00 -16.45
CA GLU A 56 10.52 2.67 -15.15
C GLU A 56 9.53 2.85 -14.00
N LEU A 57 8.75 3.94 -13.97
CA LEU A 57 7.70 4.12 -12.96
C LEU A 57 6.65 3.00 -13.01
N ARG A 58 6.27 2.55 -14.22
CA ARG A 58 5.36 1.40 -14.38
C ARG A 58 5.98 0.12 -13.82
N LYS A 59 7.25 -0.18 -14.13
CA LYS A 59 7.95 -1.36 -13.59
C LYS A 59 8.00 -1.30 -12.06
N ILE A 60 8.26 -0.13 -11.48
CA ILE A 60 8.27 0.07 -10.04
C ILE A 60 6.87 -0.20 -9.45
N ALA A 61 5.81 0.35 -10.04
CA ALA A 61 4.44 0.15 -9.56
C ALA A 61 4.04 -1.33 -9.54
N VAL A 62 4.33 -2.05 -10.63
CA VAL A 62 4.05 -3.50 -10.76
C VAL A 62 4.85 -4.29 -9.71
N ARG A 63 6.17 -4.07 -9.61
CA ARG A 63 7.02 -4.79 -8.65
C ARG A 63 6.64 -4.49 -7.20
N PHE A 64 6.25 -3.25 -6.92
CA PHE A 64 5.81 -2.84 -5.59
C PHE A 64 4.54 -3.57 -5.19
N GLU A 65 3.54 -3.57 -6.07
CA GLU A 65 2.27 -4.25 -5.84
C GLU A 65 2.48 -5.76 -5.68
N GLU A 66 3.26 -6.38 -6.58
CA GLU A 66 3.52 -7.82 -6.59
C GLU A 66 4.18 -8.29 -5.28
N LYS A 67 5.15 -7.53 -4.76
CA LYS A 67 5.78 -7.84 -3.48
C LYS A 67 4.78 -7.87 -2.32
N ILE A 68 3.77 -7.01 -2.34
CA ILE A 68 2.73 -6.98 -1.30
C ILE A 68 1.72 -8.09 -1.55
N PHE A 69 1.35 -8.34 -2.80
CA PHE A 69 0.44 -9.42 -3.19
C PHE A 69 0.94 -10.79 -2.75
N THR A 70 2.23 -11.06 -2.91
CA THR A 70 2.85 -12.31 -2.46
C THR A 70 2.97 -12.37 -0.95
N ALA A 71 3.28 -11.25 -0.28
CA ALA A 71 3.49 -11.22 1.17
C ALA A 71 2.20 -11.19 2.00
N ALA A 72 1.06 -10.79 1.42
CA ALA A 72 -0.17 -10.61 2.16
C ALA A 72 -0.90 -11.94 2.41
N THR A 73 -1.52 -12.05 3.59
CA THR A 73 -2.26 -13.25 4.02
C THR A 73 -3.77 -13.13 3.82
N SER A 74 -4.27 -11.92 3.54
CA SER A 74 -5.67 -11.66 3.22
C SER A 74 -5.78 -10.43 2.30
N GLN A 75 -6.94 -10.29 1.63
CA GLN A 75 -7.24 -9.08 0.84
C GLN A 75 -7.17 -7.81 1.69
N SER A 76 -7.63 -7.87 2.95
CA SER A 76 -7.57 -6.72 3.86
C SER A 76 -6.13 -6.33 4.23
N ASP A 77 -5.25 -7.31 4.46
CA ASP A 77 -3.83 -7.09 4.74
C ASP A 77 -3.12 -6.51 3.51
N TYR A 78 -3.42 -7.04 2.32
CA TYR A 78 -2.92 -6.53 1.05
C TYR A 78 -3.26 -5.05 0.84
N LEU A 79 -4.53 -4.67 0.99
CA LEU A 79 -4.98 -3.28 0.83
C LEU A 79 -4.36 -2.36 1.91
N LYS A 80 -4.37 -2.78 3.19
CA LYS A 80 -3.77 -2.00 4.28
C LYS A 80 -2.27 -1.74 4.06
N ARG A 81 -1.51 -2.75 3.63
CA ARG A 81 -0.07 -2.64 3.35
C ARG A 81 0.22 -1.67 2.21
N ILE A 82 -0.58 -1.70 1.14
CA ILE A 82 -0.47 -0.73 0.04
C ILE A 82 -0.74 0.68 0.55
N SER A 83 -1.88 0.90 1.20
CA SER A 83 -2.28 2.22 1.70
C SER A 83 -1.23 2.82 2.63
N LEU A 84 -0.70 2.04 3.58
CA LEU A 84 0.32 2.51 4.52
C LEU A 84 1.62 2.93 3.82
N LYS A 85 2.10 2.11 2.88
CA LYS A 85 3.32 2.42 2.12
C LYS A 85 3.14 3.59 1.16
N MET A 86 1.97 3.74 0.54
CA MET A 86 1.63 4.89 -0.28
C MET A 86 1.57 6.18 0.54
N LEU A 87 0.93 6.16 1.72
CA LEU A 87 0.90 7.30 2.64
C LEU A 87 2.32 7.72 3.07
N THR A 88 3.19 6.74 3.34
CA THR A 88 4.59 7.01 3.71
C THR A 88 5.37 7.69 2.58
N MET A 89 5.09 7.33 1.33
CA MET A 89 5.70 7.96 0.15
C MET A 89 5.22 9.40 -0.03
N GLU A 90 3.93 9.65 0.18
CA GLU A 90 3.33 10.98 0.08
C GLU A 90 3.93 11.93 1.14
N ASN A 91 4.05 11.49 2.40
CA ASN A 91 4.65 12.30 3.47
C ASN A 91 6.14 12.61 3.26
N LYS A 92 6.93 11.66 2.74
CA LYS A 92 8.37 11.88 2.47
C LYS A 92 8.61 12.95 1.42
N SER A 93 7.74 13.03 0.41
CA SER A 93 7.86 14.01 -0.67
C SER A 93 7.57 15.44 -0.24
N GLN A 94 6.73 15.65 0.79
CA GLN A 94 6.39 16.97 1.30
C GLN A 94 7.51 17.56 2.18
N ASN A 95 8.40 16.72 2.71
CA ASN A 95 9.45 17.14 3.63
C ASN A 95 10.67 17.78 2.93
N THR A 96 10.63 17.99 1.62
CA THR A 96 11.70 18.65 0.85
C THR A 96 11.42 20.13 0.59
N VAL A 97 10.87 20.85 1.57
CA VAL A 97 10.75 22.31 1.50
C VAL A 97 12.14 22.94 1.27
N PRO A 98 12.40 23.62 0.14
CA PRO A 98 13.59 24.45 0.02
C PRO A 98 13.32 25.71 0.83
N ASN A 99 13.95 25.83 2.00
CA ASN A 99 14.01 27.10 2.71
C ASN A 99 14.94 28.04 1.93
N THR A 100 14.42 28.72 0.90
CA THR A 100 15.09 29.83 0.21
C THR A 100 14.32 31.13 0.42
N GLY A 101 14.40 31.64 1.65
CA GLY A 101 14.29 33.05 1.99
C GLY A 101 15.34 33.28 3.09
N ASN A 102 16.32 34.17 2.95
CA ASN A 102 16.09 35.59 2.81
C ASN A 102 17.26 36.27 2.10
N ASN A 103 16.92 37.08 1.11
CA ASN A 103 17.78 38.06 0.49
C ASN A 103 17.87 39.29 1.41
N SER A 104 19.05 39.56 1.96
CA SER A 104 19.33 40.84 2.60
C SER A 104 20.79 41.23 2.35
N LYS A 105 21.02 41.82 1.18
CA LYS A 105 22.17 42.69 0.94
C LYS A 105 21.68 44.14 1.00
N PRO A 106 22.10 44.95 1.98
CA PRO A 106 21.76 46.37 1.97
C PRO A 106 22.60 47.08 0.89
N PRO A 107 22.08 48.16 0.26
CA PRO A 107 22.91 49.04 -0.54
C PRO A 107 23.65 50.02 0.39
N ASP A 108 24.98 50.06 0.28
CA ASP A 108 25.85 51.07 0.91
C ASP A 108 25.76 52.41 0.16
N PRO A 109 25.76 53.53 0.90
CA PRO A 109 26.45 54.76 0.53
C PRO A 109 27.72 55.00 1.36
#